data_AF-A0A963H8Q5-F1
#
_entry.id   AF-A0A963H8Q5-F1
#
_cell.length_a   1.000
_cell.length_b   1.000
_cell.length_c   1.000
_cell.angle_alpha   90.00
_cell.angle_beta   90.00
_cell.angle_gamma   90.00
#
_symmetry.space_group_name_H-M   'P 1'
#
loop_
_entity.id
_entity.type
_entity.pdbx_description
1 polymer ?
#
loop_
_entity_poly.entity_id
_entity_poly.type
_entity_poly.pdbx_seq_one_letter_code
_entity_poly.pdbx_strand_id
1 'polypeptide(L)'
;MTNIALGQLSGGISPASLAMAYLDWMVHLGSSPGKQFQLAAKATRKAMRLGSYALTSAITGNAEPCIEPLHGDHRFDHPGWQRFPYNVIYQGFLLNQQWWHNATTDVRGISKHSQAAVSFIARQ
;
A
#
# COMPACT_ATOMS: atom_id res chain seq x y z
N MET A 1 26.38 14.46 -18.06
CA MET A 1 25.40 13.52 -18.67
C MET A 1 24.77 12.55 -17.65
N THR A 2 24.90 12.79 -16.34
CA THR A 2 24.39 11.90 -15.27
C THR A 2 23.01 12.28 -14.70
N ASN A 3 22.50 13.50 -14.98
CA ASN A 3 21.23 13.97 -14.40
C ASN A 3 19.99 13.63 -15.22
N ILE A 4 20.11 13.39 -16.53
CA ILE A 4 18.95 13.21 -17.43
C ILE A 4 18.34 11.81 -17.26
N ALA A 5 19.17 10.78 -17.07
CA ALA A 5 18.72 9.40 -16.86
C ALA A 5 17.98 9.22 -15.51
N LEU A 6 18.29 10.04 -14.50
CA LEU A 6 17.62 10.00 -13.20
C LEU A 6 16.30 10.78 -13.17
N GLY A 7 16.14 11.80 -14.02
CA GLY A 7 14.92 12.62 -14.09
C GLY A 7 13.76 11.96 -14.85
N GLN A 8 14.05 10.97 -15.70
CA GLN A 8 13.02 10.21 -16.41
C GLN A 8 12.36 9.14 -15.53
N LEU A 9 13.04 8.67 -14.48
CA LEU A 9 12.48 7.75 -13.48
C LEU A 9 11.48 8.43 -12.52
N SER A 10 11.43 9.77 -12.49
CA SER A 10 10.71 10.55 -11.48
C SER A 10 9.70 11.56 -12.03
N GLY A 11 9.46 11.56 -13.35
CA GLY A 11 8.50 12.47 -13.99
C GLY A 11 8.82 13.96 -13.81
N GLY A 12 10.11 14.33 -13.65
CA GLY A 12 10.55 15.71 -13.44
C GLY A 12 10.86 16.11 -12.00
N ILE A 13 10.70 15.21 -11.01
CA ILE A 13 11.08 15.44 -9.60
C ILE A 13 12.54 15.02 -9.39
N SER A 14 13.39 15.84 -8.77
CA SER A 14 14.78 15.42 -8.55
C SER A 14 14.88 14.25 -7.56
N PRO A 15 15.82 13.29 -7.73
CA PRO A 15 16.03 12.22 -6.77
C PRO A 15 16.27 12.73 -5.33
N ALA A 16 16.96 13.87 -5.19
CA ALA A 16 17.18 14.52 -3.91
C ALA A 16 15.87 14.96 -3.24
N SER A 17 14.92 15.51 -4.02
CA SER A 17 13.60 15.89 -3.52
C SER A 17 12.80 14.68 -3.04
N LEU A 18 12.85 13.56 -3.75
CA LEU A 18 12.21 12.31 -3.32
C LEU A 18 12.83 11.77 -2.03
N ALA A 19 14.16 11.78 -1.92
CA ALA A 19 14.85 11.38 -0.71
C ALA A 19 14.45 12.26 0.49
N MET A 20 14.35 13.58 0.31
CA MET A 20 13.89 14.47 1.37
C MET A 20 12.43 14.22 1.76
N ALA A 21 11.53 14.00 0.79
CA ALA A 21 10.14 13.65 1.07
C ALA A 21 10.03 12.35 1.87
N TYR A 22 10.84 11.35 1.54
CA TYR A 22 10.90 10.09 2.26
C TYR A 22 11.42 10.27 3.69
N LEU A 23 12.50 11.02 3.88
CA LEU A 23 13.06 11.31 5.21
C LEU A 23 12.06 12.09 6.09
N ASP A 24 11.40 13.10 5.53
CA ASP A 24 10.36 13.89 6.21
C ASP A 24 9.24 12.96 6.71
N TRP A 25 8.70 12.11 5.82
CA TRP A 25 7.70 11.10 6.19
C TRP A 25 8.20 10.15 7.28
N MET A 26 9.41 9.61 7.13
CA MET A 26 9.98 8.63 8.05
C MET A 26 10.18 9.22 9.45
N VAL A 27 10.70 10.44 9.56
CA VAL A 27 10.88 11.13 10.85
C VAL A 27 9.53 11.39 11.50
N HIS A 28 8.57 11.96 10.76
CA HIS A 28 7.26 12.28 11.33
C HIS A 28 6.45 11.03 11.72
N LEU A 29 6.52 9.95 10.92
CA LEU A 29 5.89 8.68 11.26
C LEU A 29 6.61 8.01 12.45
N GLY A 30 7.94 8.05 12.48
CA GLY A 30 8.79 7.54 13.55
C GLY A 30 8.53 8.21 14.90
N SER A 31 8.24 9.51 14.88
CA SER A 31 7.90 10.31 16.06
C SER A 31 6.40 10.33 16.39
N SER A 32 5.58 9.48 15.76
CA SER A 32 4.12 9.42 15.96
C SER A 32 3.65 8.07 16.55
N PRO A 33 3.85 7.79 17.86
CA PRO A 33 3.50 6.51 18.47
C PRO A 33 2.03 6.11 18.24
N GLY A 34 1.08 7.04 18.39
CA GLY A 34 -0.34 6.76 18.16
C GLY A 34 -0.65 6.30 16.74
N LYS A 35 0.02 6.88 15.73
CA LYS A 35 -0.10 6.46 14.32
C LYS A 35 0.52 5.07 14.12
N GLN A 36 1.67 4.81 14.73
CA GLN A 36 2.32 3.48 14.67
C GLN A 36 1.42 2.39 15.25
N PHE A 37 0.84 2.60 16.44
CA PHE A 37 -0.12 1.67 17.04
C PHE A 37 -1.36 1.47 16.15
N GLN A 38 -1.89 2.55 15.57
CA GLN A 38 -3.00 2.47 14.63
C GLN A 38 -2.66 1.61 13.40
N LEU A 39 -1.48 1.80 12.81
CA LEU A 39 -1.00 1.05 11.65
C LEU A 39 -0.73 -0.42 11.99
N ALA A 40 -0.13 -0.70 13.15
CA ALA A 40 0.08 -2.06 13.64
C ALA A 40 -1.25 -2.79 13.85
N ALA A 41 -2.20 -2.16 14.54
CA ALA A 41 -3.53 -2.73 14.74
C ALA A 41 -4.28 -2.99 13.42
N LYS A 42 -4.15 -2.08 12.44
CA LYS A 42 -4.68 -2.27 11.08
C LYS A 42 -3.99 -3.45 10.38
N ALA A 43 -2.67 -3.57 10.45
CA ALA A 43 -1.92 -4.69 9.86
C ALA A 43 -2.35 -6.03 10.46
N THR A 44 -2.44 -6.14 11.78
CA THR A 44 -2.86 -7.37 12.47
C THR A 44 -4.26 -7.81 12.06
N ARG A 45 -5.25 -6.89 12.06
CA ARG A 45 -6.62 -7.22 11.62
C ARG A 45 -6.67 -7.69 10.17
N LYS A 46 -5.89 -7.05 9.28
CA LYS A 46 -5.79 -7.45 7.87
C LYS A 46 -5.15 -8.82 7.70
N ALA A 47 -4.07 -9.10 8.43
CA ALA A 47 -3.39 -10.39 8.40
C ALA A 47 -4.31 -11.52 8.89
N MET A 48 -5.05 -11.30 9.98
CA MET A 48 -6.04 -12.27 10.48
C MET A 48 -7.15 -12.53 9.46
N ARG A 49 -7.71 -11.47 8.86
CA ARG A 49 -8.75 -11.60 7.83
C ARG A 49 -8.24 -12.36 6.59
N LEU A 50 -7.04 -12.04 6.12
CA LEU A 50 -6.41 -12.73 4.99
C LEU A 50 -6.10 -14.19 5.30
N GLY A 51 -5.63 -14.50 6.51
CA GLY A 51 -5.37 -15.86 6.96
C GLY A 51 -6.64 -16.71 6.99
N SER A 52 -7.74 -16.18 7.54
CA SER A 52 -9.05 -16.85 7.51
C SER A 52 -9.52 -17.05 6.07
N TYR A 53 -9.41 -16.03 5.21
CA TYR A 53 -9.78 -16.12 3.81
C TYR A 53 -8.98 -17.19 3.06
N ALA A 54 -7.67 -17.26 3.28
CA ALA A 54 -6.80 -18.25 2.67
C ALA A 54 -7.18 -19.67 3.09
N LEU A 55 -7.45 -19.89 4.38
CA LEU A 55 -7.89 -21.18 4.90
C LEU A 55 -9.22 -21.62 4.28
N THR A 56 -10.22 -20.75 4.29
CA THR A 56 -11.52 -21.04 3.67
C THR A 56 -11.36 -21.31 2.18
N SER A 57 -10.61 -20.47 1.46
CA SER A 57 -10.36 -20.64 0.03
C SER A 57 -9.71 -21.98 -0.30
N ALA A 58 -8.74 -22.42 0.51
CA ALA A 58 -8.05 -23.68 0.30
C ALA A 58 -8.95 -24.91 0.57
N ILE A 59 -9.88 -24.81 1.54
CA ILE A 59 -10.76 -25.92 1.93
C ILE A 59 -12.00 -26.00 1.03
N THR A 60 -12.67 -24.88 0.80
CA THR A 60 -14.00 -24.85 0.17
C THR A 60 -13.97 -24.39 -1.29
N GLY A 61 -12.87 -23.77 -1.74
CA GLY A 61 -12.78 -23.11 -3.04
C GLY A 61 -13.63 -21.84 -3.15
N ASN A 62 -14.34 -21.44 -2.10
CA ASN A 62 -15.24 -20.28 -2.08
C ASN A 62 -15.16 -19.56 -0.73
N ALA A 63 -14.61 -18.35 -0.74
CA ALA A 63 -14.47 -17.51 0.44
C ALA A 63 -14.93 -16.08 0.12
N GLU A 64 -15.55 -15.43 1.08
CA GLU A 64 -15.96 -14.03 0.95
C GLU A 64 -14.72 -13.11 0.86
N PRO A 65 -14.63 -12.22 -0.16
CA PRO A 65 -13.52 -11.29 -0.32
C PRO A 65 -13.16 -10.49 0.95
N CYS A 66 -11.87 -10.26 1.17
CA CYS A 66 -11.41 -9.41 2.27
C CYS A 66 -11.61 -7.91 1.98
N ILE A 67 -11.56 -7.55 0.70
CA ILE A 67 -11.66 -6.19 0.21
C ILE A 67 -12.00 -6.24 -1.28
N GLU A 68 -12.81 -5.28 -1.73
CA GLU A 68 -13.08 -5.10 -3.15
C GLU A 68 -12.05 -4.15 -3.78
N PRO A 69 -11.68 -4.35 -5.07
CA PRO A 69 -10.90 -3.37 -5.81
C PRO A 69 -11.56 -1.99 -5.78
N LEU A 70 -10.75 -0.94 -5.93
CA LEU A 70 -11.30 0.41 -6.11
C LEU A 70 -12.10 0.48 -7.41
N HIS A 71 -13.08 1.38 -7.45
CA HIS A 71 -13.84 1.63 -8.67
C HIS A 71 -12.89 1.99 -9.84
N GLY A 72 -12.98 1.23 -10.93
CA GLY A 72 -12.13 1.37 -12.13
C GLY A 72 -10.81 0.58 -12.08
N ASP A 73 -10.55 -0.19 -11.02
CA ASP A 73 -9.40 -1.10 -10.97
C ASP A 73 -9.73 -2.46 -11.61
N HIS A 74 -9.38 -2.60 -12.89
CA HIS A 74 -9.68 -3.78 -13.71
C HIS A 74 -8.58 -4.85 -13.69
N ARG A 75 -7.55 -4.70 -12.85
CA ARG A 75 -6.38 -5.62 -12.83
C ARG A 75 -6.77 -7.06 -12.48
N PHE A 76 -7.88 -7.25 -11.78
CA PHE A 76 -8.32 -8.53 -11.21
C PHE A 76 -9.63 -9.06 -11.79
N ASP A 77 -10.10 -8.52 -12.93
CA ASP A 77 -11.42 -8.87 -13.51
C ASP A 77 -11.48 -10.30 -14.06
N HIS A 78 -10.35 -10.84 -14.51
CA HIS A 78 -10.33 -12.19 -15.07
C HIS A 78 -10.71 -13.23 -14.00
N PRO A 79 -11.67 -14.16 -14.25
CA PRO A 79 -12.16 -15.11 -13.24
C PRO A 79 -11.08 -16.01 -12.62
N GLY A 80 -9.95 -16.19 -13.32
CA GLY A 80 -8.78 -16.90 -12.78
C GLY A 80 -8.23 -16.30 -11.48
N TRP A 81 -8.36 -14.97 -11.28
CA TRP A 81 -7.97 -14.32 -10.04
C TRP A 81 -8.82 -14.76 -8.84
N GLN A 82 -10.05 -15.22 -9.06
CA GLN A 82 -10.95 -15.66 -7.97
C GLN A 82 -10.69 -17.10 -7.54
N ARG A 83 -9.71 -17.79 -8.15
CA ARG A 83 -9.36 -19.18 -7.82
C ARG A 83 -8.13 -19.25 -6.92
N PHE A 84 -8.13 -20.19 -5.99
CA PHE A 84 -6.94 -20.50 -5.20
C PHE A 84 -5.78 -20.96 -6.10
N PRO A 85 -4.53 -20.48 -5.89
CA PRO A 85 -4.06 -19.58 -4.83
C PRO A 85 -4.08 -18.09 -5.20
N TYR A 86 -4.39 -17.75 -6.45
CA TYR A 86 -4.38 -16.36 -6.97
C TYR A 86 -5.33 -15.45 -6.21
N ASN A 87 -6.43 -16.01 -5.70
CA ASN A 87 -7.42 -15.28 -4.94
C ASN A 87 -6.87 -14.72 -3.63
N VAL A 88 -5.94 -15.43 -2.98
CA VAL A 88 -5.24 -14.97 -1.77
C VAL A 88 -4.20 -13.93 -2.13
N ILE A 89 -3.50 -14.11 -3.24
CA ILE A 89 -2.45 -13.17 -3.70
C ILE A 89 -3.05 -11.79 -3.98
N TYR A 90 -4.13 -11.71 -4.76
CA TYR A 90 -4.70 -10.40 -5.09
C TYR A 90 -5.39 -9.74 -3.88
N GLN A 91 -6.07 -10.52 -3.03
CA GLN A 91 -6.66 -9.99 -1.79
C GLN A 91 -5.57 -9.45 -0.85
N GLY A 92 -4.45 -10.16 -0.71
CA GLY A 92 -3.29 -9.70 0.05
C GLY A 92 -2.70 -8.40 -0.53
N PHE A 93 -2.59 -8.32 -1.85
CA PHE A 93 -2.13 -7.13 -2.55
C PHE A 93 -3.04 -5.92 -2.28
N LEU A 94 -4.37 -6.05 -2.44
CA LEU A 94 -5.31 -4.95 -2.18
C LEU A 94 -5.30 -4.51 -0.71
N LEU A 95 -5.20 -5.45 0.23
CA LEU A 95 -5.06 -5.14 1.65
C LEU A 95 -3.77 -4.37 1.95
N ASN A 96 -2.66 -4.74 1.28
CA ASN A 96 -1.36 -4.08 1.40
C ASN A 96 -1.40 -2.67 0.80
N GLN A 97 -2.00 -2.49 -0.38
CA GLN A 97 -2.22 -1.16 -0.97
C GLN A 97 -3.00 -0.24 -0.01
N GLN A 98 -4.10 -0.75 0.59
CA GLN A 98 -4.85 0.04 1.57
C GLN A 98 -4.01 0.35 2.83
N TRP A 99 -3.16 -0.58 3.28
CA TRP A 99 -2.28 -0.32 4.42
C TRP A 99 -1.25 0.78 4.12
N TRP A 100 -0.59 0.73 2.96
CA TRP A 100 0.35 1.77 2.52
C TRP A 100 -0.31 3.13 2.33
N HIS A 101 -1.53 3.16 1.82
CA HIS A 101 -2.31 4.39 1.77
C HIS A 101 -2.45 4.98 3.18
N ASN A 102 -2.86 4.20 4.18
CA ASN A 102 -2.96 4.66 5.56
C ASN A 102 -1.62 5.07 6.19
N ALA A 103 -0.51 4.44 5.79
CA ALA A 103 0.83 4.72 6.30
C ALA A 103 1.41 6.02 5.74
N THR A 104 0.95 6.44 4.55
CA THR A 104 1.45 7.61 3.83
C THR A 104 0.52 8.82 3.91
N THR A 105 -0.71 8.67 4.40
CA THR A 105 -1.66 9.78 4.62
C THR A 105 -1.87 10.08 6.09
N ASP A 106 -2.27 11.31 6.40
CA ASP A 106 -2.61 11.77 7.75
C ASP A 106 -1.50 11.46 8.77
N VAL A 107 -0.25 11.74 8.39
CA VAL A 107 0.90 11.70 9.28
C VAL A 107 1.09 13.10 9.86
N ARG A 108 1.11 13.23 11.18
CA ARG A 108 1.17 14.56 11.83
C ARG A 108 2.55 15.20 11.58
N GLY A 109 2.53 16.45 11.10
CA GLY A 109 3.74 17.28 10.94
C GLY A 109 4.43 17.16 9.58
N ILE A 110 4.09 16.13 8.79
CA ILE A 110 4.60 16.00 7.43
C ILE A 110 4.17 17.19 6.55
N SER A 111 5.04 17.63 5.64
CA SER A 111 4.64 18.63 4.65
C SER A 111 3.64 18.06 3.63
N LYS A 112 2.75 18.90 3.08
CA LYS A 112 1.80 18.47 2.02
C LYS A 112 2.53 17.91 0.79
N HIS A 113 3.67 18.49 0.43
CA HIS A 113 4.47 18.04 -0.70
C HIS A 113 5.09 16.66 -0.44
N SER A 114 5.72 16.47 0.72
CA SER A 114 6.29 15.17 1.11
C SER A 114 5.22 14.08 1.19
N GLN A 115 4.04 14.40 1.74
CA GLN A 115 2.91 13.46 1.80
C GLN A 115 2.45 13.04 0.40
N ALA A 116 2.30 13.99 -0.52
CA ALA A 116 1.91 13.70 -1.88
C ALA A 116 2.94 12.81 -2.59
N ALA A 117 4.24 13.14 -2.44
CA ALA A 117 5.32 12.38 -3.05
C ALA A 117 5.41 10.94 -2.51
N VAL A 118 5.42 10.77 -1.18
CA VAL A 118 5.52 9.43 -0.58
C VAL A 118 4.26 8.59 -0.83
N SER A 119 3.07 9.19 -0.83
CA SER A 119 1.82 8.50 -1.15
C SER A 119 1.75 8.07 -2.62
N PHE A 120 2.30 8.89 -3.53
CA PHE A 120 2.42 8.52 -4.94
C PHE A 120 3.37 7.32 -5.11
N ILE A 121 4.57 7.39 -4.53
CA ILE A 121 5.58 6.32 -4.63
C ILE A 121 5.04 5.02 -4.05
N ALA A 122 4.39 5.06 -2.89
CA ALA A 122 3.85 3.87 -2.24
C ALA A 122 2.70 3.20 -3.01
N ARG A 123 2.18 3.84 -4.06
CA ARG A 123 1.10 3.32 -4.92
C ARG A 123 1.58 2.76 -6.26
N GLN A 124 2.79 3.10 -6.70
CA GLN A 124 3.39 2.56 -7.95
C GLN A 124 3.79 1.10 -7.73
#